data_AF-A0A662GLD4-F1
#
_entry.id   AF-A0A662GLD4-F1
#
_cell.length_a   1.000
_cell.length_b   1.000
_cell.length_c   1.000
_cell.angle_alpha   90.00
_cell.angle_beta   90.00
_cell.angle_gamma   90.00
#
_symmetry.space_group_name_H-M   'P 1'
#
loop_
_entity.id
_entity.type
_entity.pdbx_description
1 polymer ?
#
loop_
_entity_poly.entity_id
_entity_poly.type
_entity_poly.pdbx_seq_one_letter_code
_entity_poly.pdbx_strand_id
1 'polypeptide(L)'
;MVVRRYPLPVTRVNVRANRIRREGGAVAARGGLSLDLADLRRSRAVLNGLSGAERMAVELLEESARLVLSEYEGLVPRRARALELEVELVRGGPWAAEAYVAGETIGLRLDVSLLEELGLSAEGERTVPGGLRVLYALALYYAAALTETRHEADLAVGLAKLCSSLSEEHREALRGLLSMPQLDWAGNFARFLEAISELRELPEEEAEERARRWGTWIISQVRRDYAYDVGAVREVLERHRENVYSAECRRELYSVIRGTYREGVEEENVARLAREARERGELVVFTRLGRASVVLGYLLAASRVIKVSGELRGAVRELQELVEGERLEELYAPLLRLKSVASRDEVPLAQVERAERAFFEALERLRASRERSIRERLKRGELSVEEAERELAELRELVGRLSSLMNRALASAARSEWRHGAFVFFGQRISPGGAARIAYVNEGLIPYAGPSYGLDEYLVEGGYNVHATPSLAALKYVDYWIEALPLFIVERGEGRYEIDYENMEAAIRKMAPYWAMNIERALREGRRPTFIVVTTQSYNMTNLVRYWLEEEMALYNLIKAHGLEGEVERLVRAYADRIAECAERVVRELRLEHALEVEMGRGRDRRRALLSVMAKDPAVAREVAKL
;
A
#
# COMPACT_ATOMS: atom_id res chain seq x y z
N MET A 1 15.05 9.44 18.91
CA MET A 1 15.66 8.64 17.82
C MET A 1 14.54 7.82 17.19
N VAL A 2 14.34 7.92 15.87
CA VAL A 2 13.27 7.18 15.20
C VAL A 2 13.72 5.73 15.05
N VAL A 3 12.98 4.79 15.64
CA VAL A 3 13.24 3.35 15.49
C VAL A 3 12.40 2.85 14.32
N ARG A 4 13.05 2.35 13.26
CA ARG A 4 12.38 1.67 12.17
C ARG A 4 12.33 0.18 12.44
N ARG A 5 11.18 -0.43 12.19
CA ARG A 5 10.91 -1.84 12.47
C ARG A 5 10.60 -2.58 11.17
N TYR A 6 11.07 -3.82 11.11
CA TYR A 6 11.04 -4.72 9.96
C TYR A 6 10.56 -6.09 10.46
N PRO A 7 9.24 -6.28 10.57
CA PRO A 7 8.70 -7.52 11.07
C PRO A 7 9.02 -8.66 10.12
N LEU A 8 9.47 -9.80 10.67
CA LEU A 8 9.41 -11.05 9.92
C LEU A 8 7.92 -11.36 9.72
N PRO A 9 7.46 -11.75 8.51
CA PRO A 9 6.02 -11.87 8.22
C PRO A 9 5.36 -13.11 8.83
N VAL A 10 5.69 -13.44 10.08
CA VAL A 10 5.08 -14.48 10.90
C VAL A 10 4.40 -13.80 12.08
N THR A 11 3.08 -13.69 11.97
CA THR A 11 2.22 -12.99 12.93
C THR A 11 1.94 -13.83 14.16
N ARG A 12 1.76 -13.18 15.32
CA ARG A 12 1.16 -13.78 16.51
C ARG A 12 -0.35 -13.67 16.45
N VAL A 13 -1.04 -14.73 16.86
CA VAL A 13 -2.49 -14.82 16.80
C VAL A 13 -3.09 -14.64 18.20
N ASN A 14 -4.13 -13.82 18.30
CA ASN A 14 -5.05 -13.86 19.42
C ASN A 14 -6.07 -14.98 19.14
N VAL A 15 -5.84 -16.16 19.69
CA VAL A 15 -6.66 -17.36 19.43
C VAL A 15 -8.13 -17.12 19.76
N ARG A 16 -8.45 -16.36 20.82
CA ARG A 16 -9.83 -16.08 21.21
C ARG A 16 -10.54 -15.16 20.22
N ALA A 17 -9.86 -14.13 19.75
CA ALA A 17 -10.41 -13.16 18.80
C ALA A 17 -10.26 -13.60 17.34
N ASN A 18 -9.51 -14.68 17.08
CA ASN A 18 -9.12 -15.17 15.76
C ASN A 18 -8.59 -14.06 14.83
N ARG A 19 -7.68 -13.23 15.35
CA ARG A 19 -7.06 -12.10 14.64
C ARG A 19 -5.60 -11.95 15.02
N ILE A 20 -4.85 -11.20 14.22
CA ILE A 20 -3.47 -10.83 14.53
C ILE A 20 -3.44 -10.04 15.86
N ARG A 21 -2.49 -10.35 16.75
CA ARG A 21 -2.22 -9.52 17.93
C ARG A 21 -1.64 -8.19 17.44
N ARG A 22 -2.18 -7.06 17.90
CA ARG A 22 -1.70 -5.71 17.51
C ARG A 22 -1.14 -4.90 18.69
N GLU A 23 -0.92 -5.57 19.81
CA GLU A 23 -0.33 -4.97 21.02
C GLU A 23 1.19 -4.90 20.88
N GLY A 24 1.81 -3.80 21.34
CA GLY A 24 3.23 -3.51 21.09
C GLY A 24 4.24 -4.38 21.84
N GLY A 25 3.77 -5.23 22.75
CA GLY A 25 4.58 -6.03 23.67
C GLY A 25 5.43 -5.20 24.65
N ALA A 26 5.47 -5.60 25.92
CA ALA A 26 6.37 -4.98 26.89
C ALA A 26 7.77 -5.60 26.76
N VAL A 27 8.82 -4.78 26.76
CA VAL A 27 10.22 -5.28 26.83
C VAL A 27 10.41 -5.90 28.21
N ALA A 28 10.67 -7.19 28.23
CA ALA A 28 10.91 -7.99 29.43
C ALA A 28 12.39 -7.95 29.84
N ALA A 29 13.28 -8.15 28.87
CA ALA A 29 14.71 -8.23 29.08
C ALA A 29 15.48 -7.84 27.80
N ARG A 30 16.79 -7.66 27.93
CA ARG A 30 17.70 -7.39 26.82
C ARG A 30 18.89 -8.35 26.88
N GLY A 31 19.17 -9.00 25.76
CA GLY A 31 20.39 -9.77 25.52
C GLY A 31 21.20 -9.19 24.37
N GLY A 32 22.22 -9.91 23.95
CA GLY A 32 22.99 -9.57 22.75
C GLY A 32 23.36 -10.82 21.96
N LEU A 33 23.68 -10.63 20.68
CA LEU A 33 24.23 -11.67 19.82
C LEU A 33 25.29 -11.05 18.90
N SER A 34 26.50 -11.61 18.94
CA SER A 34 27.55 -11.32 17.96
C SER A 34 27.42 -12.33 16.81
N LEU A 35 26.97 -11.87 15.65
CA LEU A 35 26.80 -12.68 14.45
C LEU A 35 28.05 -12.57 13.57
N ASP A 36 28.83 -13.64 13.44
CA ASP A 36 30.02 -13.66 12.56
C ASP A 36 29.57 -13.97 11.13
N LEU A 37 29.50 -12.95 10.28
CA LEU A 37 29.01 -13.08 8.90
C LEU A 37 30.03 -13.73 7.96
N ALA A 38 31.28 -13.92 8.42
CA ALA A 38 32.31 -14.63 7.66
C ALA A 38 32.35 -16.14 7.98
N ASP A 39 31.94 -16.53 9.20
CA ASP A 39 31.75 -17.92 9.62
C ASP A 39 30.64 -17.97 10.67
N LEU A 40 29.39 -18.20 10.23
CA LEU A 40 28.22 -18.16 11.11
C LEU A 40 28.29 -19.15 12.29
N ARG A 41 29.12 -20.19 12.18
CA ARG A 41 29.35 -21.18 13.25
C ARG A 41 30.09 -20.58 14.45
N ARG A 42 30.73 -19.42 14.29
CA ARG A 42 31.45 -18.70 15.35
C ARG A 42 30.61 -17.68 16.09
N SER A 43 29.36 -17.45 15.67
CA SER A 43 28.43 -16.51 16.31
C SER A 43 28.22 -16.83 17.79
N ARG A 44 28.08 -15.84 18.66
CA ARG A 44 27.99 -16.02 20.13
C ARG A 44 26.93 -15.14 20.77
N ALA A 45 26.13 -15.71 21.66
CA ALA A 45 25.18 -15.00 22.49
C ALA A 45 25.86 -14.30 23.68
N VAL A 46 25.21 -13.23 24.13
CA VAL A 46 25.52 -12.49 25.35
C VAL A 46 24.29 -12.56 26.26
N LEU A 47 24.39 -13.36 27.34
CA LEU A 47 23.25 -13.77 28.18
C LEU A 47 23.10 -12.99 29.49
N ASN A 48 23.77 -11.84 29.63
CA ASN A 48 23.91 -11.15 30.91
C ASN A 48 22.54 -10.87 31.59
N GLY A 49 22.29 -11.54 32.73
CA GLY A 49 21.09 -11.34 33.54
C GLY A 49 19.81 -12.02 33.03
N LEU A 50 19.89 -12.90 32.02
CA LEU A 50 18.74 -13.62 31.46
C LEU A 50 18.45 -14.95 32.19
N SER A 51 17.18 -15.30 32.33
CA SER A 51 16.74 -16.58 32.93
C SER A 51 15.52 -17.18 32.20
N GLY A 52 15.18 -18.44 32.49
CA GLY A 52 13.96 -19.09 31.97
C GLY A 52 13.83 -19.05 30.44
N ALA A 53 12.69 -18.54 29.94
CA ALA A 53 12.40 -18.41 28.51
C ALA A 53 13.26 -17.34 27.82
N GLU A 54 13.69 -16.31 28.54
CA GLU A 54 14.49 -15.22 27.98
C GLU A 54 15.89 -15.70 27.60
N ARG A 55 16.51 -16.48 28.50
CA ARG A 55 17.80 -17.12 28.24
C ARG A 55 17.70 -18.10 27.06
N MET A 56 16.68 -18.96 27.07
CA MET A 56 16.41 -19.91 25.99
C MET A 56 16.30 -19.20 24.63
N ALA A 57 15.57 -18.09 24.54
CA ALA A 57 15.39 -17.37 23.28
C ALA A 57 16.72 -16.95 22.64
N VAL A 58 17.65 -16.45 23.46
CA VAL A 58 18.96 -15.97 22.99
C VAL A 58 19.91 -17.14 22.68
N GLU A 59 19.90 -18.20 23.49
CA GLU A 59 20.63 -19.44 23.18
C GLU A 59 20.14 -20.06 21.87
N LEU A 60 18.82 -20.05 21.64
CA LEU A 60 18.23 -20.52 20.38
C LEU A 60 18.62 -19.66 19.18
N LEU A 61 18.79 -18.35 19.33
CA LEU A 61 19.33 -17.52 18.25
C LEU A 61 20.76 -17.94 17.90
N GLU A 62 21.61 -18.17 18.90
CA GLU A 62 22.97 -18.68 18.68
C GLU A 62 22.94 -20.03 17.96
N GLU A 63 22.13 -20.98 18.42
CA GLU A 63 21.96 -22.28 17.75
C GLU A 63 21.45 -22.13 16.32
N SER A 64 20.48 -21.23 16.09
CA SER A 64 19.89 -20.99 14.78
C SER A 64 20.91 -20.41 13.80
N ALA A 65 21.78 -19.51 14.27
CA ALA A 65 22.89 -19.01 13.46
C ALA A 65 23.87 -20.13 13.08
N ARG A 66 24.29 -20.92 14.07
CA ARG A 66 25.35 -21.93 13.90
C ARG A 66 24.89 -23.16 13.13
N LEU A 67 23.69 -23.65 13.40
CA LEU A 67 23.20 -24.94 12.90
C LEU A 67 22.35 -24.80 11.65
N VAL A 68 21.56 -23.72 11.52
CA VAL A 68 20.62 -23.56 10.39
C VAL A 68 21.13 -22.53 9.40
N LEU A 69 21.35 -21.28 9.82
CA LEU A 69 21.71 -20.21 8.90
C LEU A 69 23.07 -20.45 8.22
N SER A 70 24.00 -21.14 8.91
CA SER A 70 25.31 -21.51 8.36
C SER A 70 25.25 -22.46 7.16
N GLU A 71 24.15 -23.22 6.99
CA GLU A 71 23.94 -24.05 5.78
C GLU A 71 23.60 -23.19 4.55
N TYR A 72 23.15 -21.96 4.76
CA TYR A 72 22.72 -21.02 3.72
C TYR A 72 23.61 -19.77 3.64
N GLU A 73 24.85 -19.85 4.14
CA GLU A 73 25.76 -18.71 4.28
C GLU A 73 26.08 -18.00 2.96
N GLY A 74 25.91 -18.67 1.81
CA GLY A 74 26.07 -18.07 0.48
C GLY A 74 24.98 -17.06 0.11
N LEU A 75 23.84 -17.09 0.80
CA LEU A 75 22.73 -16.15 0.60
C LEU A 75 22.73 -15.01 1.62
N VAL A 76 23.55 -15.11 2.68
CA VAL A 76 23.60 -14.12 3.75
C VAL A 76 24.45 -12.92 3.33
N PRO A 77 23.94 -11.69 3.47
CA PRO A 77 24.66 -10.44 3.22
C PRO A 77 26.01 -10.35 3.93
N ARG A 78 27.07 -9.93 3.21
CA ARG A 78 28.48 -9.94 3.70
C ARG A 78 29.16 -8.57 3.69
N ARG A 79 28.41 -7.47 3.82
CA ARG A 79 28.99 -6.11 3.86
C ARG A 79 29.90 -5.86 5.06
N ALA A 80 29.75 -6.62 6.14
CA ALA A 80 30.59 -6.56 7.33
C ALA A 80 31.09 -7.96 7.70
N ARG A 81 32.21 -8.04 8.43
CA ARG A 81 32.74 -9.31 8.95
C ARG A 81 31.92 -9.85 10.11
N ALA A 82 31.42 -8.97 10.98
CA ALA A 82 30.58 -9.32 12.12
C ALA A 82 29.51 -8.25 12.33
N LEU A 83 28.39 -8.66 12.91
CA LEU A 83 27.26 -7.80 13.23
C LEU A 83 26.86 -8.01 14.70
N GLU A 84 27.00 -6.96 15.51
CA GLU A 84 26.55 -6.95 16.90
C GLU A 84 25.06 -6.58 16.95
N LEU A 85 24.24 -7.52 17.43
CA LEU A 85 22.79 -7.37 17.52
C LEU A 85 22.37 -7.18 18.97
N GLU A 86 21.64 -6.09 19.22
CA GLU A 86 20.86 -5.95 20.45
C GLU A 86 19.59 -6.81 20.35
N VAL A 87 19.37 -7.71 21.32
CA VAL A 87 18.20 -8.59 21.35
C VAL A 87 17.23 -8.13 22.43
N GLU A 88 16.14 -7.48 22.02
CA GLU A 88 15.03 -7.10 22.88
C GLU A 88 14.04 -8.27 23.01
N LEU A 89 13.84 -8.77 24.22
CA LEU A 89 12.91 -9.85 24.51
C LEU A 89 11.60 -9.25 24.97
N VAL A 90 10.50 -9.53 24.28
CA VAL A 90 9.19 -8.91 24.52
C VAL A 90 8.15 -9.95 24.87
N ARG A 91 7.16 -9.56 25.67
CA ARG A 91 5.99 -10.40 25.97
C ARG A 91 4.74 -9.83 25.33
N GLY A 92 4.02 -10.67 24.57
CA GLY A 92 2.73 -10.32 23.97
C GLY A 92 2.85 -9.37 22.76
N GLY A 93 3.85 -9.59 21.91
CA GLY A 93 4.06 -8.79 20.71
C GLY A 93 3.13 -9.17 19.54
N PRO A 94 3.13 -8.39 18.44
CA PRO A 94 2.39 -8.71 17.21
C PRO A 94 3.06 -9.80 16.36
N TRP A 95 4.37 -9.97 16.56
CA TRP A 95 5.28 -10.67 15.65
C TRP A 95 6.03 -11.74 16.42
N ALA A 96 6.32 -12.88 15.79
CA ALA A 96 7.20 -13.87 16.38
C ALA A 96 8.64 -13.33 16.50
N ALA A 97 9.08 -12.61 15.47
CA ALA A 97 10.35 -11.90 15.44
C ALA A 97 10.26 -10.62 14.60
N GLU A 98 11.01 -9.59 14.97
CA GLU A 98 11.06 -8.30 14.27
C GLU A 98 12.48 -7.75 14.31
N ALA A 99 13.07 -7.42 13.16
CA ALA A 99 14.32 -6.69 13.13
C ALA A 99 14.06 -5.18 13.24
N TYR A 100 15.00 -4.42 13.78
CA TYR A 100 14.86 -2.97 13.87
C TYR A 100 16.18 -2.24 13.66
N VAL A 101 16.07 -0.97 13.30
CA VAL A 101 17.19 -0.05 13.11
C VAL A 101 16.93 1.18 13.97
N ALA A 102 17.89 1.48 14.85
CA ALA A 102 17.83 2.61 15.77
C ALA A 102 19.15 3.39 15.67
N GLY A 103 19.19 4.41 14.80
CA GLY A 103 20.44 5.07 14.44
C GLY A 103 21.32 4.11 13.61
N GLU A 104 22.54 3.85 14.08
CA GLU A 104 23.46 2.88 13.45
C GLU A 104 23.29 1.46 14.00
N THR A 105 22.56 1.29 15.09
CA THR A 105 22.34 -0.01 15.73
C THR A 105 21.28 -0.81 14.98
N ILE A 106 21.61 -2.08 14.69
CA ILE A 106 20.66 -3.08 14.22
C ILE A 106 20.36 -4.01 15.39
N GLY A 107 19.09 -4.34 15.60
CA GLY A 107 18.68 -5.26 16.65
C GLY A 107 17.54 -6.17 16.23
N LEU A 108 17.22 -7.10 17.12
CA LEU A 108 16.13 -8.06 16.99
C LEU A 108 15.20 -7.96 18.19
N ARG A 109 13.90 -8.03 17.93
CA ARG A 109 12.84 -8.18 18.91
C ARG A 109 12.25 -9.58 18.79
N LEU A 110 12.23 -10.34 19.88
CA LEU A 110 11.66 -11.68 19.92
C LEU A 110 10.53 -11.77 20.94
N ASP A 111 9.41 -12.37 20.55
CA ASP A 111 8.31 -12.60 21.48
C ASP A 111 8.50 -13.89 22.27
N VAL A 112 8.98 -13.74 23.51
CA VAL A 112 9.26 -14.88 24.41
C VAL A 112 7.99 -15.55 24.91
N SER A 113 6.83 -14.90 24.80
CA SER A 113 5.56 -15.55 25.09
C SER A 113 5.25 -16.68 24.11
N LEU A 114 5.94 -16.77 22.97
CA LEU A 114 5.86 -17.97 22.11
C LEU A 114 6.47 -19.18 22.82
N LEU A 115 7.65 -19.01 23.40
CA LEU A 115 8.35 -20.08 24.11
C LEU A 115 7.56 -20.54 25.33
N GLU A 116 7.02 -19.57 26.08
CA GLU A 116 6.15 -19.84 27.24
C GLU A 116 4.89 -20.62 26.83
N GLU A 117 4.21 -20.24 25.74
CA GLU A 117 3.03 -20.93 25.21
C GLU A 117 3.36 -22.35 24.69
N LEU A 118 4.60 -22.59 24.25
CA LEU A 118 5.12 -23.91 23.87
C LEU A 118 5.63 -24.72 25.09
N GLY A 119 5.60 -24.14 26.29
CA GLY A 119 6.13 -24.76 27.50
C GLY A 119 7.63 -25.00 27.45
N LEU A 120 8.38 -24.12 26.78
CA LEU A 120 9.83 -24.15 26.63
C LEU A 120 10.48 -23.17 27.62
N SER A 121 11.39 -23.67 28.46
CA SER A 121 12.21 -22.86 29.38
C SER A 121 13.61 -23.46 29.54
N ALA A 122 14.64 -22.64 29.76
CA ALA A 122 16.03 -23.11 29.90
C ALA A 122 16.26 -24.10 31.05
N GLU A 123 15.32 -24.21 32.00
CA GLU A 123 15.43 -25.06 33.20
C GLU A 123 14.72 -26.42 33.05
N GLY A 124 14.16 -26.76 31.87
CA GLY A 124 13.44 -28.01 31.63
C GLY A 124 13.97 -28.82 30.44
N GLU A 125 14.03 -30.15 30.56
CA GLU A 125 14.34 -31.06 29.45
C GLU A 125 13.13 -31.18 28.50
N ARG A 126 13.11 -30.39 27.42
CA ARG A 126 12.21 -30.61 26.28
C ARG A 126 12.92 -30.33 24.96
N THR A 127 12.69 -31.20 23.99
CA THR A 127 13.18 -31.04 22.62
C THR A 127 12.64 -29.75 22.01
N VAL A 128 13.54 -28.84 21.64
CA VAL A 128 13.20 -27.61 20.92
C VAL A 128 12.62 -28.00 19.54
N PRO A 129 11.44 -27.47 19.14
CA PRO A 129 10.93 -27.70 17.80
C PRO A 129 11.92 -27.20 16.74
N GLY A 130 12.32 -28.07 15.81
CA GLY A 130 13.26 -27.70 14.73
C GLY A 130 12.80 -26.48 13.94
N GLY A 131 11.49 -26.32 13.73
CA GLY A 131 10.91 -25.17 13.03
C GLY A 131 11.17 -23.83 13.72
N LEU A 132 11.34 -23.81 15.04
CA LEU A 132 11.65 -22.59 15.78
C LEU A 132 13.08 -22.11 15.48
N ARG A 133 14.03 -23.05 15.34
CA ARG A 133 15.39 -22.72 14.90
C ARG A 133 15.41 -22.16 13.48
N VAL A 134 14.61 -22.74 12.59
CA VAL A 134 14.45 -22.21 11.22
C VAL A 134 13.86 -20.81 11.25
N LEU A 135 12.79 -20.57 12.00
CA LEU A 135 12.18 -19.25 12.13
C LEU A 135 13.17 -18.18 12.64
N TYR A 136 13.96 -18.51 13.66
CA TYR A 136 14.96 -17.61 14.22
C TYR A 136 16.14 -17.39 13.26
N ALA A 137 16.52 -18.39 12.46
CA ALA A 137 17.48 -18.22 11.37
C ALA A 137 16.96 -17.22 10.31
N LEU A 138 15.68 -17.27 9.95
CA LEU A 138 15.06 -16.28 9.05
C LEU A 138 15.07 -14.87 9.66
N ALA A 139 14.84 -14.75 10.97
CA ALA A 139 14.94 -13.46 11.67
C ALA A 139 16.37 -12.90 11.67
N LEU A 140 17.37 -13.75 11.89
CA LEU A 140 18.79 -13.38 11.79
C LEU A 140 19.18 -12.94 10.38
N TYR A 141 18.67 -13.63 9.35
CA TYR A 141 18.82 -13.19 7.97
C TYR A 141 18.26 -11.77 7.75
N TYR A 142 17.06 -11.47 8.26
CA TYR A 142 16.49 -10.11 8.20
C TYR A 142 17.43 -9.08 8.81
N ALA A 143 17.96 -9.35 10.00
CA ALA A 143 18.90 -8.45 10.67
C ALA A 143 20.20 -8.25 9.86
N ALA A 144 20.75 -9.31 9.28
CA ALA A 144 21.92 -9.22 8.41
C ALA A 144 21.62 -8.41 7.12
N ALA A 145 20.46 -8.64 6.48
CA ALA A 145 20.06 -7.95 5.26
C ALA A 145 19.81 -6.45 5.44
N LEU A 146 19.51 -6.01 6.66
CA LEU A 146 19.45 -4.60 7.00
C LEU A 146 20.80 -3.87 6.82
N THR A 147 21.94 -4.57 6.73
CA THR A 147 23.23 -3.95 6.39
C THR A 147 23.32 -3.52 4.92
N GLU A 148 22.48 -4.08 4.05
CA GLU A 148 22.48 -3.82 2.61
C GLU A 148 21.35 -2.89 2.18
N THR A 149 20.14 -3.17 2.64
CA THR A 149 18.92 -2.44 2.27
C THR A 149 18.10 -2.08 3.50
N ARG A 150 17.40 -0.93 3.42
CA ARG A 150 16.43 -0.49 4.44
C ARG A 150 14.99 -0.60 3.94
N HIS A 151 14.76 -1.28 2.81
CA HIS A 151 13.46 -1.40 2.16
C HIS A 151 12.85 -2.78 2.42
N GLU A 152 11.62 -2.78 2.94
CA GLU A 152 10.92 -4.01 3.30
C GLU A 152 10.65 -4.92 2.09
N ALA A 153 10.41 -4.34 0.91
CA ALA A 153 10.24 -5.09 -0.32
C ALA A 153 11.49 -5.89 -0.69
N ASP A 154 12.67 -5.28 -0.61
CA ASP A 154 13.94 -5.96 -0.90
C ASP A 154 14.23 -7.06 0.12
N LEU A 155 13.92 -6.82 1.41
CA LEU A 155 14.03 -7.83 2.46
C LEU A 155 13.11 -9.03 2.18
N ALA A 156 11.87 -8.79 1.73
CA ALA A 156 10.93 -9.84 1.39
C ALA A 156 11.37 -10.65 0.15
N VAL A 157 12.00 -10.00 -0.84
CA VAL A 157 12.62 -10.70 -1.99
C VAL A 157 13.78 -11.58 -1.54
N GLY A 158 14.66 -11.05 -0.69
CA GLY A 158 15.75 -11.82 -0.09
C GLY A 158 15.24 -13.02 0.73
N LEU A 159 14.18 -12.81 1.51
CA LEU A 159 13.49 -13.86 2.25
C LEU A 159 12.95 -14.93 1.31
N ALA A 160 12.30 -14.54 0.21
CA ALA A 160 11.78 -15.49 -0.77
C ALA A 160 12.89 -16.39 -1.35
N LYS A 161 14.06 -15.79 -1.68
CA LYS A 161 15.23 -16.52 -2.17
C LYS A 161 15.81 -17.47 -1.12
N LEU A 162 15.88 -17.05 0.14
CA LEU A 162 16.33 -17.90 1.24
C LEU A 162 15.35 -19.06 1.50
N CYS A 163 14.07 -18.76 1.62
CA CYS A 163 13.02 -19.73 1.90
C CYS A 163 12.90 -20.80 0.79
N SER A 164 13.03 -20.42 -0.48
CA SER A 164 13.05 -21.40 -1.59
C SER A 164 14.29 -22.30 -1.57
N SER A 165 15.38 -21.86 -0.90
CA SER A 165 16.63 -22.59 -0.76
C SER A 165 16.69 -23.53 0.45
N LEU A 166 15.71 -23.47 1.36
CA LEU A 166 15.65 -24.35 2.52
C LEU A 166 15.63 -25.82 2.11
N SER A 167 16.26 -26.69 2.90
CA SER A 167 16.20 -28.15 2.76
C SER A 167 14.79 -28.65 3.06
N GLU A 168 14.40 -29.83 2.56
CA GLU A 168 13.07 -30.39 2.85
C GLU A 168 12.84 -30.55 4.36
N GLU A 169 13.87 -30.97 5.11
CA GLU A 169 13.81 -31.06 6.58
C GLU A 169 13.48 -29.70 7.23
N HIS A 170 14.18 -28.63 6.83
CA HIS A 170 13.91 -27.29 7.35
C HIS A 170 12.53 -26.75 6.94
N ARG A 171 12.07 -27.06 5.72
CA ARG A 171 10.74 -26.66 5.23
C ARG A 171 9.64 -27.37 6.01
N GLU A 172 9.73 -28.68 6.20
CA GLU A 172 8.75 -29.45 6.97
C GLU A 172 8.72 -29.02 8.43
N ALA A 173 9.89 -28.82 9.04
CA ALA A 173 9.98 -28.33 10.41
C ALA A 173 9.32 -26.95 10.57
N LEU A 174 9.57 -26.02 9.64
CA LEU A 174 8.95 -24.70 9.64
C LEU A 174 7.43 -24.78 9.40
N ARG A 175 6.96 -25.56 8.44
CA ARG A 175 5.52 -25.78 8.20
C ARG A 175 4.81 -26.35 9.44
N GLY A 176 5.44 -27.30 10.14
CA GLY A 176 4.95 -27.84 11.39
C GLY A 176 4.75 -26.76 12.46
N LEU A 177 5.71 -25.83 12.61
CA LEU A 177 5.59 -24.69 13.51
C LEU A 177 4.45 -23.74 13.10
N LEU A 178 4.34 -23.42 11.82
CA LEU A 178 3.33 -22.48 11.31
C LEU A 178 1.89 -23.02 11.42
N SER A 179 1.71 -24.34 11.54
CA SER A 179 0.40 -24.96 11.76
C SER A 179 -0.19 -24.70 13.16
N MET A 180 0.59 -24.13 14.08
CA MET A 180 0.16 -23.85 15.44
C MET A 180 -0.87 -22.70 15.48
N PRO A 181 -1.97 -22.82 16.26
CA PRO A 181 -3.02 -21.79 16.34
C PRO A 181 -2.55 -20.40 16.80
N GLN A 182 -1.40 -20.32 17.47
CA GLN A 182 -0.82 -19.11 18.04
C GLN A 182 0.02 -18.32 17.01
N LEU A 183 0.30 -18.91 15.85
CA LEU A 183 1.17 -18.37 14.80
C LEU A 183 0.44 -18.30 13.45
N ASP A 184 1.01 -17.49 12.57
CA ASP A 184 0.67 -17.39 11.16
C ASP A 184 -0.83 -17.27 10.87
N TRP A 185 -1.40 -16.14 11.28
CA TRP A 185 -2.82 -15.88 11.09
C TRP A 185 -3.24 -16.06 9.62
N ALA A 186 -4.32 -16.83 9.40
CA ALA A 186 -4.84 -17.22 8.09
C ALA A 186 -3.87 -18.00 7.17
N GLY A 187 -2.78 -18.55 7.74
CA GLY A 187 -1.76 -19.30 6.99
C GLY A 187 -1.04 -18.44 5.96
N ASN A 188 -0.83 -17.16 6.26
CA ASN A 188 -0.25 -16.20 5.33
C ASN A 188 1.17 -16.61 4.92
N PHE A 189 2.03 -16.88 5.91
CA PHE A 189 3.41 -17.25 5.67
C PHE A 189 3.54 -18.67 5.10
N ALA A 190 2.71 -19.61 5.56
CA ALA A 190 2.65 -20.95 4.99
C ALA A 190 2.32 -20.93 3.49
N ARG A 191 1.31 -20.15 3.07
CA ARG A 191 0.96 -19.95 1.65
C ARG A 191 2.09 -19.26 0.87
N PHE A 192 2.75 -18.28 1.48
CA PHE A 192 3.92 -17.64 0.89
C PHE A 192 5.02 -18.67 0.61
N LEU A 193 5.35 -19.54 1.56
CA LEU A 193 6.36 -20.61 1.39
C LEU A 193 5.99 -21.58 0.28
N GLU A 194 4.72 -21.98 0.17
CA GLU A 194 4.24 -22.83 -0.92
C GLU A 194 4.38 -22.14 -2.27
N ALA A 195 4.04 -20.86 -2.37
CA ALA A 195 4.04 -20.17 -3.64
C ALA A 195 5.43 -19.85 -4.22
N ILE A 196 6.44 -19.83 -3.35
CA ILE A 196 7.85 -19.56 -3.71
C ILE A 196 8.70 -20.83 -3.79
N SER A 197 8.15 -22.02 -3.55
CA SER A 197 8.95 -23.26 -3.45
C SER A 197 9.74 -23.57 -4.72
N GLU A 198 9.17 -23.22 -5.88
CA GLU A 198 9.73 -23.49 -7.22
C GLU A 198 10.64 -22.37 -7.72
N LEU A 199 10.90 -21.30 -6.95
CA LEU A 199 11.67 -20.14 -7.44
C LEU A 199 13.06 -20.52 -8.01
N ARG A 200 13.70 -21.56 -7.46
CA ARG A 200 15.05 -21.99 -7.90
C ARG A 200 15.04 -22.73 -9.24
N GLU A 201 13.87 -23.20 -9.67
CA GLU A 201 13.69 -23.93 -10.92
C GLU A 201 13.41 -22.98 -12.09
N LEU A 202 13.08 -21.71 -11.78
CA LEU A 202 12.78 -20.68 -12.75
C LEU A 202 14.06 -19.95 -13.23
N PRO A 203 14.04 -19.37 -14.44
CA PRO A 203 15.04 -18.40 -14.88
C PRO A 203 15.17 -17.23 -13.89
N GLU A 204 16.36 -16.65 -13.76
CA GLU A 204 16.66 -15.62 -12.75
C GLU A 204 15.68 -14.42 -12.80
N GLU A 205 15.35 -13.94 -13.99
CA GLU A 205 14.42 -12.82 -14.19
C GLU A 205 13.00 -13.16 -13.71
N GLU A 206 12.49 -14.34 -14.08
CA GLU A 206 11.16 -14.81 -13.67
C GLU A 206 11.10 -15.12 -12.18
N ALA A 207 12.17 -15.70 -11.62
CA ALA A 207 12.31 -15.94 -10.19
C ALA A 207 12.29 -14.62 -9.40
N GLU A 208 12.97 -13.58 -9.90
CA GLU A 208 12.97 -12.27 -9.27
C GLU A 208 11.60 -11.59 -9.34
N GLU A 209 10.93 -11.62 -10.50
CA GLU A 209 9.58 -11.08 -10.65
C GLU A 209 8.59 -11.77 -9.69
N ARG A 210 8.61 -13.11 -9.64
CA ARG A 210 7.75 -13.90 -8.76
C ARG A 210 8.07 -13.65 -7.29
N ALA A 211 9.34 -13.52 -6.92
CA ALA A 211 9.76 -13.15 -5.58
C ALA A 211 9.27 -11.76 -5.17
N ARG A 212 9.36 -10.75 -6.06
CA ARG A 212 8.85 -9.40 -5.82
C ARG A 212 7.34 -9.40 -5.62
N ARG A 213 6.60 -10.12 -6.48
CA ARG A 213 5.14 -10.23 -6.39
C ARG A 213 4.68 -10.86 -5.06
N TRP A 214 5.27 -11.99 -4.69
CA TRP A 214 4.93 -12.66 -3.43
C TRP A 214 5.45 -11.92 -2.20
N GLY A 215 6.59 -11.24 -2.31
CA GLY A 215 7.10 -10.32 -1.29
C GLY A 215 6.11 -9.19 -1.00
N THR A 216 5.59 -8.56 -2.05
CA THR A 216 4.54 -7.54 -1.93
C THR A 216 3.25 -8.10 -1.34
N TRP A 217 2.84 -9.29 -1.77
CA TRP A 217 1.66 -9.96 -1.22
C TRP A 217 1.81 -10.22 0.28
N ILE A 218 2.92 -10.81 0.73
CA ILE A 218 3.08 -11.20 2.14
C ILE A 218 3.15 -9.98 3.07
N ILE A 219 3.86 -8.91 2.66
CA ILE A 219 3.88 -7.63 3.40
C ILE A 219 2.46 -7.09 3.55
N SER A 220 1.69 -7.10 2.47
CA SER A 220 0.28 -6.71 2.47
C SER A 220 -0.55 -7.53 3.48
N GLN A 221 -0.41 -8.86 3.46
CA GLN A 221 -1.24 -9.76 4.26
C GLN A 221 -1.02 -9.59 5.77
N VAL A 222 0.21 -9.32 6.19
CA VAL A 222 0.52 -9.19 7.62
C VAL A 222 0.22 -7.79 8.18
N ARG A 223 0.18 -6.77 7.32
CA ARG A 223 -0.19 -5.39 7.69
C ARG A 223 -1.68 -5.21 7.90
N ARG A 224 -2.52 -5.96 7.20
CA ARG A 224 -3.99 -5.81 7.22
C ARG A 224 -4.63 -6.78 8.20
N ASP A 225 -5.73 -6.34 8.80
CA ASP A 225 -6.70 -7.26 9.39
C ASP A 225 -7.87 -7.41 8.42
N TYR A 226 -8.46 -8.60 8.36
CA TYR A 226 -9.63 -8.87 7.53
C TYR A 226 -10.90 -8.82 8.36
N ALA A 227 -11.81 -7.94 7.99
CA ALA A 227 -13.12 -7.84 8.60
C ALA A 227 -14.09 -8.93 8.11
N TYR A 228 -13.65 -9.88 7.28
CA TYR A 228 -14.41 -10.99 6.74
C TYR A 228 -13.56 -12.27 6.78
N ASP A 229 -14.17 -13.42 6.52
CA ASP A 229 -13.46 -14.71 6.47
C ASP A 229 -12.55 -14.79 5.23
N VAL A 230 -11.28 -14.40 5.42
CA VAL A 230 -10.26 -14.43 4.36
C VAL A 230 -9.90 -15.86 3.94
N GLY A 231 -10.00 -16.85 4.85
CA GLY A 231 -9.73 -18.25 4.55
C GLY A 231 -10.71 -18.76 3.51
N ALA A 232 -12.01 -18.57 3.77
CA ALA A 232 -13.07 -18.92 2.83
C ALA A 232 -12.98 -18.14 1.50
N VAL A 233 -12.60 -16.86 1.54
CA VAL A 233 -12.34 -16.08 0.30
C VAL A 233 -11.24 -16.72 -0.53
N ARG A 234 -10.12 -17.11 0.09
CA ARG A 234 -9.00 -17.74 -0.62
C ARG A 234 -9.36 -19.12 -1.16
N GLU A 235 -10.16 -19.91 -0.44
CA GLU A 235 -10.69 -21.18 -0.96
C GLU A 235 -11.54 -20.99 -2.22
N VAL A 236 -12.37 -19.95 -2.25
CA VAL A 236 -13.16 -19.61 -3.46
C VAL A 236 -12.24 -19.19 -4.61
N LEU A 237 -11.26 -18.31 -4.36
CA LEU A 237 -10.29 -17.90 -5.39
C LEU A 237 -9.51 -19.09 -5.94
N GLU A 238 -9.06 -20.00 -5.05
CA GLU A 238 -8.33 -21.20 -5.40
C GLU A 238 -9.18 -22.20 -6.20
N ARG A 239 -10.47 -22.34 -5.89
CA ARG A 239 -11.38 -23.21 -6.66
C ARG A 239 -11.59 -22.70 -8.08
N HIS A 240 -11.62 -21.38 -8.26
CA HIS A 240 -11.90 -20.75 -9.54
C HIS A 240 -10.65 -20.44 -10.37
N ARG A 241 -9.44 -20.37 -9.79
CA ARG A 241 -8.13 -20.10 -10.45
C ARG A 241 -8.19 -19.16 -11.66
N GLU A 242 -8.21 -19.69 -12.87
CA GLU A 242 -8.20 -18.92 -14.13
C GLU A 242 -9.53 -18.18 -14.38
N ASN A 243 -10.60 -18.67 -13.77
CA ASN A 243 -11.97 -18.16 -13.86
C ASN A 243 -12.36 -17.28 -12.67
N VAL A 244 -11.39 -16.63 -12.00
CA VAL A 244 -11.66 -15.73 -10.87
C VAL A 244 -12.63 -14.60 -11.21
N TYR A 245 -12.75 -14.21 -12.48
CA TYR A 245 -13.71 -13.20 -12.95
C TYR A 245 -15.06 -13.79 -13.43
N SER A 246 -15.36 -15.05 -13.16
CA SER A 246 -16.65 -15.66 -13.52
C SER A 246 -17.80 -15.08 -12.68
N ALA A 247 -19.04 -15.19 -13.20
CA ALA A 247 -20.22 -14.77 -12.44
C ALA A 247 -20.43 -15.64 -11.20
N GLU A 248 -20.03 -16.90 -11.24
CA GLU A 248 -20.11 -17.84 -10.13
C GLU A 248 -19.16 -17.45 -9.01
N CYS A 249 -17.87 -17.26 -9.31
CA CYS A 249 -16.86 -16.80 -8.35
C CYS A 249 -17.30 -15.50 -7.67
N ARG A 250 -17.78 -14.52 -8.44
CA ARG A 250 -18.27 -13.24 -7.88
C ARG A 250 -19.44 -13.43 -6.91
N ARG A 251 -20.37 -14.37 -7.20
CA ARG A 251 -21.51 -14.67 -6.31
C ARG A 251 -21.05 -15.33 -5.03
N GLU A 252 -20.14 -16.30 -5.11
CA GLU A 252 -19.57 -16.97 -3.93
C GLU A 252 -18.81 -15.99 -3.04
N LEU A 253 -17.90 -15.19 -3.62
CA LEU A 253 -17.15 -14.16 -2.88
C LEU A 253 -18.10 -13.15 -2.21
N TYR A 254 -19.16 -12.75 -2.90
CA TYR A 254 -20.16 -11.87 -2.32
C TYR A 254 -20.87 -12.50 -1.12
N SER A 255 -21.27 -13.77 -1.22
CA SER A 255 -21.92 -14.50 -0.12
C SER A 255 -21.00 -14.61 1.10
N VAL A 256 -19.73 -14.98 0.90
CA VAL A 256 -18.74 -15.09 1.98
C VAL A 256 -18.50 -13.74 2.66
N ILE A 257 -18.16 -12.71 1.87
CA ILE A 257 -17.86 -11.37 2.42
C ILE A 257 -19.09 -10.82 3.13
N ARG A 258 -20.27 -10.85 2.51
CA ARG A 258 -21.50 -10.33 3.13
C ARG A 258 -21.88 -11.09 4.40
N GLY A 259 -21.72 -12.41 4.41
CA GLY A 259 -22.11 -13.27 5.53
C GLY A 259 -21.18 -13.18 6.74
N THR A 260 -19.92 -12.77 6.55
CA THR A 260 -18.90 -12.79 7.59
C THR A 260 -18.36 -11.40 7.96
N TYR A 261 -18.78 -10.35 7.25
CA TYR A 261 -18.28 -8.99 7.47
C TYR A 261 -18.61 -8.43 8.86
N ARG A 262 -17.60 -7.89 9.53
CA ARG A 262 -17.67 -7.27 10.86
C ARG A 262 -17.22 -5.82 10.80
N GLU A 263 -18.19 -4.91 10.84
CA GLU A 263 -17.94 -3.47 10.67
C GLU A 263 -16.98 -2.89 11.72
N GLY A 264 -17.11 -3.26 13.00
CA GLY A 264 -16.22 -2.78 14.05
C GLY A 264 -14.75 -3.16 13.84
N VAL A 265 -14.49 -4.37 13.34
CA VAL A 265 -13.12 -4.83 13.00
C VAL A 265 -12.55 -4.01 11.85
N GLU A 266 -13.38 -3.68 10.85
CA GLU A 266 -12.94 -2.86 9.72
C GLU A 266 -12.64 -1.41 10.15
N GLU A 267 -13.47 -0.82 11.00
CA GLU A 267 -13.22 0.54 11.50
C GLU A 267 -11.92 0.62 12.32
N GLU A 268 -11.65 -0.38 13.18
CA GLU A 268 -10.37 -0.50 13.91
C GLU A 268 -9.18 -0.63 12.95
N ASN A 269 -9.29 -1.51 11.95
CA ASN A 269 -8.25 -1.76 10.95
C ASN A 269 -7.95 -0.49 10.13
N VAL A 270 -8.97 0.20 9.63
CA VAL A 270 -8.83 1.44 8.86
C VAL A 270 -8.15 2.53 9.67
N ALA A 271 -8.55 2.72 10.94
CA ALA A 271 -7.94 3.71 11.83
C ALA A 271 -6.44 3.38 12.06
N ARG A 272 -6.13 2.10 12.29
CA ARG A 272 -4.76 1.61 12.48
C ARG A 272 -3.91 1.81 11.23
N LEU A 273 -4.37 1.36 10.06
CA LEU A 273 -3.65 1.49 8.79
C LEU A 273 -3.35 2.96 8.46
N ALA A 274 -4.32 3.86 8.67
CA ALA A 274 -4.12 5.29 8.45
C ALA A 274 -3.08 5.90 9.41
N ARG A 275 -3.06 5.46 10.68
CA ARG A 275 -2.05 5.88 11.66
C ARG A 275 -0.66 5.36 11.28
N GLU A 276 -0.53 4.08 10.98
CA GLU A 276 0.76 3.47 10.61
C GLU A 276 1.31 4.06 9.31
N ALA A 277 0.46 4.38 8.33
CA ALA A 277 0.86 5.10 7.12
C ALA A 277 1.48 6.47 7.45
N ARG A 278 0.86 7.23 8.35
CA ARG A 278 1.41 8.52 8.81
C ARG A 278 2.72 8.37 9.56
N GLU A 279 2.86 7.35 10.39
CA GLU A 279 4.12 7.05 11.09
C GLU A 279 5.26 6.76 10.11
N ARG A 280 4.96 6.21 8.93
CA ARG A 280 5.91 6.03 7.81
C ARG A 280 6.12 7.29 6.95
N GLY A 281 5.40 8.37 7.23
CA GLY A 281 5.45 9.63 6.48
C GLY A 281 4.62 9.62 5.19
N GLU A 282 3.75 8.64 4.99
CA GLU A 282 2.89 8.52 3.80
C GLU A 282 1.66 9.44 3.91
N LEU A 283 1.21 9.96 2.76
CA LEU A 283 -0.10 10.59 2.66
C LEU A 283 -1.20 9.53 2.66
N VAL A 284 -2.27 9.75 3.41
CA VAL A 284 -3.42 8.83 3.41
C VAL A 284 -4.43 9.31 2.38
N VAL A 285 -4.74 8.47 1.39
CA VAL A 285 -5.65 8.81 0.29
C VAL A 285 -6.85 7.88 0.34
N PHE A 286 -8.04 8.41 0.14
CA PHE A 286 -9.25 7.63 -0.14
C PHE A 286 -9.72 7.89 -1.56
N THR A 287 -9.99 6.84 -2.31
CA THR A 287 -10.65 6.94 -3.62
C THR A 287 -11.68 5.84 -3.77
N ARG A 288 -12.82 6.12 -4.40
CA ARG A 288 -13.80 5.07 -4.67
C ARG A 288 -13.28 4.16 -5.79
N LEU A 289 -13.42 2.86 -5.60
CA LEU A 289 -12.96 1.87 -6.55
C LEU A 289 -13.71 1.99 -7.89
N GLY A 290 -12.95 2.31 -8.93
CA GLY A 290 -13.36 2.51 -10.32
C GLY A 290 -12.19 2.19 -11.23
N ARG A 291 -12.39 1.97 -12.54
CA ARG A 291 -11.28 1.66 -13.46
C ARG A 291 -10.19 2.74 -13.47
N ALA A 292 -10.59 4.02 -13.60
CA ALA A 292 -9.66 5.14 -13.53
C ALA A 292 -9.01 5.29 -12.15
N SER A 293 -9.81 5.13 -11.08
CA SER A 293 -9.31 5.21 -9.71
C SER A 293 -8.29 4.14 -9.38
N VAL A 294 -8.40 2.93 -9.95
CA VAL A 294 -7.44 1.84 -9.75
C VAL A 294 -6.07 2.22 -10.30
N VAL A 295 -6.03 2.79 -11.51
CA VAL A 295 -4.78 3.27 -12.10
C VAL A 295 -4.16 4.36 -11.24
N LEU A 296 -4.94 5.38 -10.90
CA LEU A 296 -4.47 6.47 -10.05
C LEU A 296 -4.02 5.98 -8.66
N GLY A 297 -4.79 5.08 -8.05
CA GLY A 297 -4.52 4.58 -6.71
C GLY A 297 -3.26 3.73 -6.65
N TYR A 298 -3.01 2.85 -7.62
CA TYR A 298 -1.75 2.08 -7.65
C TYR A 298 -0.55 2.95 -8.01
N LEU A 299 -0.70 3.94 -8.89
CA LEU A 299 0.34 4.94 -9.14
C LEU A 299 0.72 5.72 -7.87
N LEU A 300 -0.27 6.13 -7.08
CA LEU A 300 -0.04 6.81 -5.81
C LEU A 300 0.63 5.87 -4.78
N ALA A 301 0.17 4.63 -4.68
CA ALA A 301 0.71 3.64 -3.75
C ALA A 301 2.16 3.23 -4.07
N ALA A 302 2.50 3.15 -5.36
CA ALA A 302 3.84 2.85 -5.86
C ALA A 302 4.78 4.08 -5.83
N SER A 303 4.22 5.29 -5.72
CA SER A 303 5.02 6.52 -5.75
C SER A 303 6.09 6.56 -4.65
N ARG A 304 7.27 7.07 -5.00
CA ARG A 304 8.43 7.21 -4.09
C ARG A 304 8.76 8.68 -3.85
N VAL A 305 9.13 8.97 -2.61
CA VAL A 305 9.67 10.26 -2.18
C VAL A 305 11.08 10.01 -1.65
N ILE A 306 12.06 10.69 -2.24
CA ILE A 306 13.47 10.57 -1.85
C ILE A 306 13.89 11.75 -0.98
N LYS A 307 14.86 11.50 -0.10
CA LYS A 307 15.56 12.55 0.63
C LYS A 307 16.66 13.15 -0.25
N VAL A 308 16.72 14.48 -0.31
CA VAL A 308 17.72 15.20 -1.10
C VAL A 308 19.05 15.21 -0.35
N SER A 309 20.03 14.49 -0.87
CA SER A 309 21.37 14.36 -0.28
C SER A 309 22.24 15.62 -0.51
N GLY A 310 23.30 15.76 0.30
CA GLY A 310 24.32 16.80 0.07
C GLY A 310 25.05 16.61 -1.26
N GLU A 311 25.31 15.35 -1.65
CA GLU A 311 25.90 14.99 -2.95
C GLU A 311 25.04 15.46 -4.13
N LEU A 312 23.72 15.22 -4.06
CA LEU A 312 22.77 15.65 -5.08
C LEU A 312 22.77 17.18 -5.21
N ARG A 313 22.76 17.90 -4.07
CA ARG A 313 22.84 19.37 -4.06
C ARG A 313 24.16 19.89 -4.64
N GLY A 314 25.27 19.23 -4.33
CA GLY A 314 26.59 19.55 -4.87
C GLY A 314 26.64 19.38 -6.39
N ALA A 315 26.18 18.23 -6.91
CA ALA A 315 26.15 17.97 -8.35
C ALA A 315 25.28 18.99 -9.11
N VAL A 316 24.12 19.36 -8.57
CA VAL A 316 23.25 20.39 -9.18
C VAL A 316 23.90 21.78 -9.16
N ARG A 317 24.68 22.12 -8.12
CA ARG A 317 25.42 23.38 -8.05
C ARG A 317 26.56 23.41 -9.08
N GLU A 318 27.34 22.34 -9.19
CA GLU A 318 28.40 22.22 -10.20
C GLU A 318 27.82 22.32 -11.62
N LEU A 319 26.66 21.69 -11.88
CA LEU A 319 25.91 21.85 -13.14
C LEU A 319 25.53 23.31 -13.40
N GLN A 320 25.03 24.00 -12.38
CA GLN A 320 24.65 25.40 -12.49
C GLN A 320 25.85 26.26 -12.88
N GLU A 321 26.98 26.12 -12.17
CA GLU A 321 28.20 26.88 -12.41
C GLU A 321 28.71 26.68 -13.84
N LEU A 322 28.68 25.44 -14.35
CA LEU A 322 29.10 25.14 -15.72
C LEU A 322 28.14 25.73 -16.77
N VAL A 323 26.83 25.59 -16.56
CA VAL A 323 25.80 26.12 -17.48
C VAL A 323 25.82 27.64 -17.56
N GLU A 324 25.98 28.32 -16.42
CA GLU A 324 26.05 29.78 -16.35
C GLU A 324 27.40 30.30 -16.89
N GLY A 325 28.51 29.62 -16.58
CA GLY A 325 29.85 29.98 -17.06
C GLY A 325 29.99 29.88 -18.58
N GLU A 326 29.42 28.83 -19.18
CA GLU A 326 29.43 28.58 -20.63
C GLU A 326 28.26 29.25 -21.37
N ARG A 327 27.39 29.98 -20.64
CA ARG A 327 26.21 30.69 -21.15
C ARG A 327 25.29 29.81 -22.00
N LEU A 328 24.95 28.62 -21.48
CA LEU A 328 24.15 27.62 -22.19
C LEU A 328 22.64 27.85 -21.95
N GLU A 329 22.08 28.84 -22.64
CA GLU A 329 20.69 29.28 -22.46
C GLU A 329 19.67 28.15 -22.64
N GLU A 330 19.94 27.21 -23.55
CA GLU A 330 19.10 26.04 -23.81
C GLU A 330 18.89 25.16 -22.56
N LEU A 331 19.83 25.21 -21.61
CA LEU A 331 19.82 24.42 -20.39
C LEU A 331 19.23 25.16 -19.17
N TYR A 332 18.88 26.45 -19.28
CA TYR A 332 18.36 27.21 -18.14
C TYR A 332 17.03 26.68 -17.60
N ALA A 333 16.08 26.33 -18.49
CA ALA A 333 14.79 25.79 -18.08
C ALA A 333 14.89 24.42 -17.35
N PRO A 334 15.61 23.41 -17.87
CA PRO A 334 15.80 22.16 -17.13
C PRO A 334 16.64 22.36 -15.86
N LEU A 335 17.62 23.28 -15.85
CA LEU A 335 18.38 23.62 -14.66
C LEU A 335 17.50 24.19 -13.54
N LEU A 336 16.52 25.05 -13.86
CA LEU A 336 15.56 25.54 -12.86
C LEU A 336 14.75 24.42 -12.22
N ARG A 337 14.40 23.37 -12.98
CA ARG A 337 13.72 22.18 -12.43
C ARG A 337 14.64 21.44 -11.46
N LEU A 338 15.91 21.22 -11.83
CA LEU A 338 16.91 20.60 -10.95
C LEU A 338 17.16 21.42 -9.68
N LYS A 339 17.21 22.75 -9.78
CA LYS A 339 17.32 23.64 -8.62
C LYS A 339 16.11 23.52 -7.70
N SER A 340 14.90 23.43 -8.26
CA SER A 340 13.70 23.18 -7.46
C SER A 340 13.79 21.85 -6.71
N VAL A 341 14.33 20.80 -7.34
CA VAL A 341 14.57 19.50 -6.69
C VAL A 341 15.59 19.65 -5.54
N ALA A 342 16.76 20.23 -5.82
CA ALA A 342 17.84 20.37 -4.84
C ALA A 342 17.51 21.31 -3.67
N SER A 343 16.57 22.25 -3.87
CA SER A 343 16.16 23.23 -2.85
C SER A 343 15.29 22.66 -1.72
N ARG A 344 14.74 21.45 -1.90
CA ARG A 344 13.87 20.79 -0.93
C ARG A 344 14.63 19.74 -0.14
N ASP A 345 14.09 19.32 1.00
CA ASP A 345 14.64 18.19 1.77
C ASP A 345 14.11 16.84 1.28
N GLU A 346 12.87 16.82 0.79
CA GLU A 346 12.24 15.65 0.19
C GLU A 346 11.56 16.03 -1.12
N VAL A 347 11.63 15.13 -2.09
CA VAL A 347 11.07 15.31 -3.44
C VAL A 347 10.51 14.00 -3.98
N PRO A 348 9.38 14.02 -4.70
CA PRO A 348 8.92 12.85 -5.43
C PRO A 348 9.97 12.43 -6.46
N LEU A 349 10.29 11.13 -6.53
CA LEU A 349 11.28 10.59 -7.48
C LEU A 349 10.92 10.94 -8.93
N ALA A 350 9.62 10.92 -9.26
CA ALA A 350 9.11 11.32 -10.57
C ALA A 350 9.47 12.77 -10.98
N GLN A 351 9.73 13.67 -10.02
CA GLN A 351 10.23 15.01 -10.33
C GLN A 351 11.70 14.98 -10.77
N VAL A 352 12.51 14.09 -10.21
CA VAL A 352 13.90 13.86 -10.61
C VAL A 352 13.94 13.27 -12.01
N GLU A 353 13.18 12.21 -12.28
CA GLU A 353 13.07 11.58 -13.60
C GLU A 353 12.54 12.53 -14.68
N ARG A 354 11.67 13.47 -14.30
CA ARG A 354 11.20 14.52 -15.21
C ARG A 354 12.29 15.56 -15.47
N ALA A 355 13.05 15.94 -14.45
CA ALA A 355 14.16 16.88 -14.61
C ALA A 355 15.28 16.27 -15.47
N GLU A 356 15.56 14.98 -15.29
CA GLU A 356 16.47 14.18 -16.12
C GLU A 356 16.08 14.22 -17.60
N ARG A 357 14.85 13.80 -17.92
CA ARG A 357 14.37 13.78 -19.31
C ARG A 357 14.46 15.16 -19.94
N ALA A 358 14.00 16.19 -19.23
CA ALA A 358 14.08 17.57 -19.70
C ALA A 358 15.52 18.04 -19.93
N PHE A 359 16.46 17.64 -19.07
CA PHE A 359 17.87 18.00 -19.18
C PHE A 359 18.54 17.34 -20.39
N PHE A 360 18.41 16.02 -20.54
CA PHE A 360 19.03 15.30 -21.65
C PHE A 360 18.41 15.66 -23.00
N GLU A 361 17.10 15.89 -23.07
CA GLU A 361 16.47 16.42 -24.28
C GLU A 361 17.03 17.79 -24.67
N ALA A 362 17.26 18.68 -23.70
CA ALA A 362 17.83 20.00 -23.96
C ALA A 362 19.32 19.91 -24.33
N LEU A 363 20.07 19.00 -23.71
CA LEU A 363 21.47 18.75 -24.02
C LEU A 363 21.67 18.24 -25.45
N GLU A 364 20.83 17.31 -25.90
CA GLU A 364 20.86 16.83 -27.29
C GLU A 364 20.48 17.93 -28.29
N ARG A 365 19.51 18.80 -27.95
CA ARG A 365 19.20 19.98 -28.79
C ARG A 365 20.36 20.96 -28.88
N LEU A 366 21.02 21.27 -27.75
CA LEU A 366 22.22 22.11 -27.70
C LEU A 366 23.32 21.53 -28.59
N ARG A 367 23.61 20.23 -28.43
CA ARG A 367 24.61 19.52 -29.23
C ARG A 367 24.29 19.60 -30.73
N ALA A 368 23.08 19.22 -31.13
CA ALA A 368 22.67 19.22 -32.53
C ALA A 368 22.69 20.62 -33.15
N SER A 369 22.29 21.64 -32.39
CA SER A 369 22.33 23.05 -32.81
C SER A 369 23.77 23.51 -33.08
N ARG A 370 24.69 23.28 -32.12
CA ARG A 370 26.10 23.69 -32.25
C ARG A 370 26.83 22.90 -33.34
N GLU A 371 26.64 21.58 -33.43
CA GLU A 371 27.21 20.76 -34.51
C GLU A 371 26.75 21.25 -35.89
N ARG A 372 25.47 21.61 -36.03
CA ARG A 372 24.94 22.17 -37.29
C ARG A 372 25.58 23.51 -37.63
N SER A 373 25.68 24.41 -36.65
CA SER A 373 26.35 25.71 -36.82
C SER A 373 27.80 25.57 -37.28
N ILE A 374 28.58 24.69 -36.65
CA ILE A 374 29.98 24.41 -37.03
C ILE A 374 30.05 23.90 -38.48
N ARG A 375 29.19 22.93 -38.85
CA ARG A 375 29.16 22.38 -40.22
C ARG A 375 28.72 23.41 -41.26
N GLU A 376 27.80 24.31 -40.93
CA GLU A 376 27.38 25.38 -41.83
C GLU A 376 28.50 26.41 -42.03
N ARG A 377 29.18 26.82 -40.96
CA ARG A 377 30.34 27.71 -41.01
C ARG A 377 31.48 27.12 -41.85
N LEU A 378 31.78 25.83 -41.68
CA LEU A 378 32.75 25.10 -42.52
C LEU A 378 32.34 25.09 -44.00
N LYS A 379 31.06 24.83 -44.32
CA LYS A 379 30.55 24.87 -45.70
C LYS A 379 30.65 26.25 -46.35
N ARG A 380 30.51 27.32 -45.56
CA ARG A 380 30.64 28.71 -46.02
C ARG A 380 32.10 29.18 -46.13
N GLY A 381 33.06 28.35 -45.71
CA GLY A 381 34.49 28.71 -45.67
C GLY A 381 34.84 29.67 -44.54
N GLU A 382 33.97 29.83 -43.54
CA GLU A 382 34.20 30.67 -42.35
C GLU A 382 35.08 29.96 -41.30
N LEU A 383 35.37 28.67 -41.51
CA LEU A 383 36.22 27.82 -40.69
C LEU A 383 37.09 26.94 -41.58
N SER A 384 38.33 26.70 -41.16
CA SER A 384 39.16 25.60 -41.68
C SER A 384 38.68 24.24 -41.14
N VAL A 385 39.11 23.16 -41.80
CA VAL A 385 38.82 21.79 -41.33
C VAL A 385 39.38 21.55 -39.93
N GLU A 386 40.61 22.00 -39.67
CA GLU A 386 41.29 21.84 -38.38
C GLU A 386 40.57 22.59 -37.24
N GLU A 387 40.08 23.81 -37.52
CA GLU A 387 39.29 24.59 -36.54
C GLU A 387 37.94 23.93 -36.28
N ALA A 388 37.26 23.42 -37.31
CA ALA A 388 35.99 22.72 -37.15
C ALA A 388 36.16 21.42 -36.33
N GLU A 389 37.24 20.67 -36.55
CA GLU A 389 37.56 19.48 -35.75
C GLU A 389 37.82 19.82 -34.28
N ARG A 390 38.52 20.93 -34.02
CA ARG A 390 38.76 21.43 -32.66
C ARG A 390 37.48 21.87 -31.96
N GLU A 391 36.64 22.70 -32.60
CA GLU A 391 35.35 23.12 -32.02
C GLU A 391 34.42 21.92 -31.75
N LEU A 392 34.43 20.89 -32.61
CA LEU A 392 33.68 19.65 -32.40
C LEU A 392 34.26 18.79 -31.25
N ALA A 393 35.56 18.85 -31.00
CA ALA A 393 36.18 18.17 -29.86
C ALA A 393 35.82 18.86 -28.54
N GLU A 394 35.90 20.19 -28.50
CA GLU A 394 35.51 21.02 -27.35
C GLU A 394 34.03 20.83 -26.99
N LEU A 395 33.14 20.82 -28.00
CA LEU A 395 31.72 20.54 -27.80
C LEU A 395 31.49 19.15 -27.20
N ARG A 396 32.19 18.12 -27.71
CA ARG A 396 32.09 16.75 -27.18
C ARG A 396 32.54 16.68 -25.72
N GLU A 397 33.61 17.39 -25.37
CA GLU A 397 34.08 17.46 -23.99
C GLU A 397 33.08 18.17 -23.06
N LEU A 398 32.52 19.29 -23.50
CA LEU A 398 31.50 20.03 -22.73
C LEU A 398 30.25 19.18 -22.49
N VAL A 399 29.72 18.55 -23.53
CA VAL A 399 28.57 17.64 -23.43
C VAL A 399 28.89 16.47 -22.50
N GLY A 400 30.10 15.90 -22.58
CA GLY A 400 30.56 14.85 -21.68
C GLY A 400 30.59 15.28 -20.22
N ARG A 401 31.09 16.49 -19.93
CA ARG A 401 31.11 17.07 -18.57
C ARG A 401 29.70 17.28 -18.02
N LEU A 402 28.79 17.86 -18.81
CA LEU A 402 27.39 18.07 -18.43
C LEU A 402 26.68 16.74 -18.14
N SER A 403 26.83 15.75 -19.03
CA SER A 403 26.27 14.41 -18.83
C SER A 403 26.83 13.72 -17.59
N SER A 404 28.13 13.84 -17.34
CA SER A 404 28.78 13.25 -16.16
C SER A 404 28.22 13.84 -14.85
N LEU A 405 28.06 15.16 -14.78
CA LEU A 405 27.49 15.82 -13.60
C LEU A 405 26.02 15.46 -13.41
N MET A 406 25.23 15.37 -14.49
CA MET A 406 23.84 14.89 -14.40
C MET A 406 23.78 13.44 -13.93
N ASN A 407 24.63 12.56 -14.46
CA ASN A 407 24.71 11.16 -14.05
C ASN A 407 25.15 11.02 -12.58
N ARG A 408 26.04 11.89 -12.08
CA ARG A 408 26.38 11.97 -10.64
C ARG A 408 25.15 12.33 -9.80
N ALA A 409 24.36 13.31 -10.25
CA ALA A 409 23.11 13.66 -9.58
C ALA A 409 22.12 12.49 -9.54
N LEU A 410 21.93 11.79 -10.67
CA LEU A 410 21.04 10.62 -10.77
C LEU A 410 21.52 9.45 -9.89
N ALA A 411 22.81 9.14 -9.92
CA ALA A 411 23.38 8.10 -9.08
C ALA A 411 23.20 8.42 -7.58
N SER A 412 23.31 9.69 -7.19
CA SER A 412 23.03 10.12 -5.82
C SER A 412 21.55 9.97 -5.47
N ALA A 413 20.64 10.36 -6.37
CA ALA A 413 19.20 10.19 -6.18
C ALA A 413 18.81 8.70 -6.05
N ALA A 414 19.38 7.81 -6.87
CA ALA A 414 19.12 6.38 -6.84
C ALA A 414 19.57 5.69 -5.53
N ARG A 415 20.64 6.19 -4.90
CA ARG A 415 21.13 5.70 -3.59
C ARG A 415 20.49 6.41 -2.40
N SER A 416 19.66 7.42 -2.63
CA SER A 416 19.07 8.20 -1.55
C SER A 416 18.03 7.37 -0.81
N GLU A 417 17.92 7.60 0.50
CA GLU A 417 16.82 7.05 1.30
C GLU A 417 15.49 7.50 0.70
N TRP A 418 14.54 6.57 0.64
CA TRP A 418 13.21 6.85 0.13
C TRP A 418 12.11 6.20 0.98
N ARG A 419 10.91 6.76 0.85
CA ARG A 419 9.66 6.26 1.43
C ARG A 419 8.56 6.29 0.38
N HIS A 420 7.47 5.57 0.61
CA HIS A 420 6.31 5.70 -0.25
C HIS A 420 5.64 7.06 -0.08
N GLY A 421 5.05 7.54 -1.17
CA GLY A 421 4.33 8.81 -1.19
C GLY A 421 2.95 8.71 -0.55
N ALA A 422 2.24 7.59 -0.73
CA ALA A 422 0.87 7.44 -0.25
C ALA A 422 0.48 6.01 0.14
N PHE A 423 -0.46 5.93 1.08
CA PHE A 423 -1.28 4.76 1.36
C PHE A 423 -2.70 4.99 0.88
N VAL A 424 -3.27 4.07 0.10
CA VAL A 424 -4.53 4.27 -0.61
C VAL A 424 -5.64 3.34 -0.14
N PHE A 425 -6.70 3.91 0.42
CA PHE A 425 -7.96 3.22 0.64
C PHE A 425 -8.81 3.25 -0.63
N PHE A 426 -9.19 2.05 -1.10
CA PHE A 426 -10.17 1.89 -2.16
C PHE A 426 -11.56 1.65 -1.55
N GLY A 427 -12.44 2.64 -1.65
CA GLY A 427 -13.83 2.52 -1.19
C GLY A 427 -14.66 1.65 -2.14
N GLN A 428 -15.18 0.52 -1.66
CA GLN A 428 -16.03 -0.39 -2.44
C GLN A 428 -17.11 -1.03 -1.58
N ARG A 429 -18.39 -0.69 -1.82
CA ARG A 429 -19.52 -1.27 -1.08
C ARG A 429 -19.62 -2.80 -1.28
N ILE A 430 -20.04 -3.51 -0.22
CA ILE A 430 -20.47 -4.90 -0.32
C ILE A 430 -21.78 -4.96 -1.12
N SER A 431 -21.70 -5.46 -2.34
CA SER A 431 -22.84 -5.63 -3.24
C SER A 431 -22.56 -6.78 -4.21
N PRO A 432 -23.59 -7.37 -4.85
CA PRO A 432 -23.40 -8.49 -5.77
C PRO A 432 -22.38 -8.22 -6.90
N GLY A 433 -22.31 -6.98 -7.38
CA GLY A 433 -21.35 -6.58 -8.42
C GLY A 433 -20.03 -5.99 -7.91
N GLY A 434 -19.89 -5.78 -6.59
CA GLY A 434 -18.79 -5.00 -6.02
C GLY A 434 -17.93 -5.76 -4.99
N ALA A 435 -18.50 -6.72 -4.26
CA ALA A 435 -17.82 -7.39 -3.15
C ALA A 435 -16.58 -8.16 -3.59
N ALA A 436 -16.63 -8.85 -4.73
CA ALA A 436 -15.49 -9.59 -5.27
C ALA A 436 -14.26 -8.70 -5.48
N ARG A 437 -14.44 -7.41 -5.81
CA ARG A 437 -13.33 -6.48 -6.01
C ARG A 437 -12.60 -6.13 -4.71
N ILE A 438 -13.29 -6.22 -3.56
CA ILE A 438 -12.66 -6.08 -2.25
C ILE A 438 -11.65 -7.21 -2.06
N ALA A 439 -12.07 -8.45 -2.32
CA ALA A 439 -11.19 -9.62 -2.25
C ALA A 439 -10.03 -9.49 -3.24
N TYR A 440 -10.28 -9.14 -4.50
CA TYR A 440 -9.21 -9.03 -5.50
C TYR A 440 -8.13 -8.04 -5.09
N VAL A 441 -8.50 -6.80 -4.72
CA VAL A 441 -7.51 -5.79 -4.29
C VAL A 441 -6.77 -6.26 -3.05
N ASN A 442 -7.47 -6.82 -2.06
CA ASN A 442 -6.81 -7.18 -0.81
C ASN A 442 -5.92 -8.41 -0.93
N GLU A 443 -6.20 -9.31 -1.86
CA GLU A 443 -5.36 -10.47 -2.22
C GLU A 443 -4.30 -10.14 -3.29
N GLY A 444 -4.11 -8.86 -3.65
CA GLY A 444 -3.07 -8.46 -4.62
C GLY A 444 -3.36 -8.91 -6.05
N LEU A 445 -4.63 -8.90 -6.44
CA LEU A 445 -5.11 -9.19 -7.79
C LEU A 445 -5.68 -7.93 -8.46
N ILE A 446 -5.72 -7.94 -9.79
CA ILE A 446 -6.35 -6.85 -10.57
C ILE A 446 -7.88 -6.90 -10.35
N PRO A 447 -8.53 -5.77 -10.00
CA PRO A 447 -9.97 -5.77 -9.69
C PRO A 447 -10.91 -5.85 -10.90
N TYR A 448 -10.39 -5.70 -12.12
CA TYR A 448 -11.17 -5.69 -13.36
C TYR A 448 -10.55 -6.64 -14.38
N ALA A 449 -11.39 -7.44 -15.03
CA ALA A 449 -10.97 -8.22 -16.19
C ALA A 449 -10.58 -7.30 -17.37
N GLY A 450 -9.59 -7.75 -18.14
CA GLY A 450 -9.02 -7.05 -19.29
C GLY A 450 -7.49 -6.97 -19.21
N PRO A 451 -6.85 -6.32 -20.19
CA PRO A 451 -5.42 -6.05 -20.14
C PRO A 451 -5.09 -5.15 -18.94
N SER A 452 -3.90 -5.33 -18.37
CA SER A 452 -3.44 -4.59 -17.20
C SER A 452 -3.05 -3.14 -17.51
N TYR A 453 -2.77 -2.81 -18.77
CA TYR A 453 -2.27 -1.49 -19.20
C TYR A 453 -1.05 -1.01 -18.40
N GLY A 454 -0.16 -1.94 -18.02
CA GLY A 454 1.03 -1.65 -17.21
C GLY A 454 0.79 -1.59 -15.71
N LEU A 455 -0.42 -1.92 -15.22
CA LEU A 455 -0.70 -1.94 -13.78
C LEU A 455 0.04 -3.04 -13.01
N ASP A 456 0.50 -4.10 -13.68
CA ASP A 456 1.19 -5.22 -13.03
C ASP A 456 2.43 -4.75 -12.27
N GLU A 457 3.22 -3.86 -12.88
CA GLU A 457 4.41 -3.25 -12.25
C GLU A 457 4.02 -2.48 -10.98
N TYR A 458 3.04 -1.59 -11.06
CA TYR A 458 2.60 -0.81 -9.89
C TYR A 458 1.92 -1.66 -8.81
N LEU A 459 1.31 -2.78 -9.18
CA LEU A 459 0.76 -3.75 -8.23
C LEU A 459 1.91 -4.40 -7.42
N VAL A 460 3.02 -4.73 -8.09
CA VAL A 460 4.22 -5.28 -7.45
C VAL A 460 4.92 -4.20 -6.62
N GLU A 461 5.04 -2.96 -7.10
CA GLU A 461 5.75 -1.91 -6.37
C GLU A 461 4.97 -1.32 -5.18
N GLY A 462 3.63 -1.24 -5.29
CA GLY A 462 2.76 -0.51 -4.36
C GLY A 462 1.63 -1.32 -3.74
N GLY A 463 1.48 -2.61 -4.09
CA GLY A 463 0.34 -3.44 -3.67
C GLY A 463 0.18 -3.63 -2.16
N TYR A 464 1.23 -3.41 -1.37
CA TYR A 464 1.17 -3.41 0.10
C TYR A 464 0.79 -2.07 0.74
N ASN A 465 0.65 -1.00 -0.06
CA ASN A 465 0.20 0.33 0.37
C ASN A 465 -1.22 0.66 -0.11
N VAL A 466 -2.02 -0.38 -0.37
CA VAL A 466 -3.46 -0.22 -0.64
C VAL A 466 -4.30 -0.95 0.41
N HIS A 467 -5.59 -0.66 0.49
CA HIS A 467 -6.58 -1.48 1.19
C HIS A 467 -7.97 -1.21 0.61
N ALA A 468 -8.65 -2.24 0.11
CA ALA A 468 -10.04 -2.12 -0.29
C ALA A 468 -10.96 -2.31 0.91
N THR A 469 -11.81 -1.31 1.15
CA THR A 469 -12.72 -1.27 2.28
C THR A 469 -14.14 -0.92 1.85
N PRO A 470 -15.17 -1.58 2.40
CA PRO A 470 -16.54 -1.12 2.27
C PRO A 470 -16.91 -0.01 3.27
N SER A 471 -16.05 0.24 4.25
CA SER A 471 -16.30 1.24 5.29
C SER A 471 -15.94 2.65 4.81
N LEU A 472 -16.86 3.59 5.04
CA LEU A 472 -16.60 5.01 4.84
C LEU A 472 -15.80 5.63 6.00
N ALA A 473 -15.52 4.86 7.06
CA ALA A 473 -14.71 5.32 8.18
C ALA A 473 -13.31 5.78 7.75
N ALA A 474 -12.79 5.30 6.62
CA ALA A 474 -11.51 5.74 6.07
C ALA A 474 -11.47 7.25 5.84
N LEU A 475 -12.60 7.84 5.42
CA LEU A 475 -12.70 9.29 5.20
C LEU A 475 -12.43 10.10 6.47
N LYS A 476 -12.66 9.54 7.67
CA LYS A 476 -12.34 10.18 8.98
C LYS A 476 -10.83 10.42 9.18
N TYR A 477 -9.99 9.84 8.33
CA TYR A 477 -8.54 9.74 8.53
C TYR A 477 -7.71 10.11 7.31
N VAL A 478 -8.27 10.60 6.20
CA VAL A 478 -7.48 10.82 4.97
C VAL A 478 -6.97 12.25 4.85
N ASP A 479 -5.84 12.41 4.18
CA ASP A 479 -5.30 13.70 3.73
C ASP A 479 -5.95 14.12 2.41
N TYR A 480 -6.24 13.16 1.53
CA TYR A 480 -6.90 13.40 0.25
C TYR A 480 -8.10 12.46 0.07
N TRP A 481 -9.27 13.04 -0.21
CA TRP A 481 -10.39 12.32 -0.78
C TRP A 481 -10.41 12.60 -2.28
N ILE A 482 -10.32 11.57 -3.11
CA ILE A 482 -10.38 11.67 -4.56
C ILE A 482 -11.67 11.02 -5.04
N GLU A 483 -12.47 11.77 -5.79
CA GLU A 483 -13.77 11.33 -6.28
C GLU A 483 -13.85 11.29 -7.80
N ALA A 484 -14.13 10.11 -8.34
CA ALA A 484 -14.18 9.83 -9.77
C ALA A 484 -15.45 9.05 -10.14
N LEU A 485 -16.61 9.50 -9.62
CA LEU A 485 -17.91 8.93 -9.99
C LEU A 485 -18.25 9.23 -11.45
N PRO A 486 -18.62 8.24 -12.26
CA PRO A 486 -19.11 8.50 -13.61
C PRO A 486 -20.40 9.32 -13.54
N LEU A 487 -20.49 10.34 -14.40
CA LEU A 487 -21.73 11.06 -14.66
C LEU A 487 -22.46 10.41 -15.83
N PHE A 488 -23.77 10.25 -15.72
CA PHE A 488 -24.60 9.80 -16.84
C PHE A 488 -25.06 11.03 -17.62
N ILE A 489 -24.69 11.08 -18.91
CA ILE A 489 -25.05 12.17 -19.81
C ILE A 489 -26.08 11.61 -20.81
N VAL A 490 -27.26 12.22 -20.84
CA VAL A 490 -28.37 11.81 -21.69
C VAL A 490 -28.62 12.90 -22.73
N GLU A 491 -28.61 12.53 -24.02
CA GLU A 491 -29.00 13.43 -25.10
C GLU A 491 -30.54 13.48 -25.20
N ARG A 492 -31.11 14.68 -25.11
CA ARG A 492 -32.57 14.91 -25.16
C ARG A 492 -33.06 15.35 -26.56
N GLY A 493 -32.17 15.40 -27.55
CA GLY A 493 -32.43 15.95 -28.88
C GLY A 493 -32.00 17.42 -29.03
N GLU A 494 -31.90 17.90 -30.27
CA GLU A 494 -31.52 19.29 -30.63
C GLU A 494 -30.16 19.75 -30.05
N GLY A 495 -29.21 18.83 -29.84
CA GLY A 495 -27.91 19.15 -29.24
C GLY A 495 -27.97 19.51 -27.75
N ARG A 496 -29.07 19.20 -27.07
CA ARG A 496 -29.22 19.39 -25.61
C ARG A 496 -28.84 18.12 -24.86
N TYR A 497 -27.96 18.29 -23.88
CA TYR A 497 -27.50 17.23 -22.99
C TYR A 497 -27.97 17.50 -21.57
N GLU A 498 -28.52 16.48 -20.92
CA GLU A 498 -28.85 16.48 -19.50
C GLU A 498 -27.85 15.61 -18.75
N ILE A 499 -27.37 16.11 -17.62
CA ILE A 499 -26.42 15.39 -16.76
C ILE A 499 -27.16 14.98 -15.50
N ASP A 500 -27.21 13.67 -15.26
CA ASP A 500 -27.77 13.11 -14.03
C ASP A 500 -26.72 13.17 -12.91
N TYR A 501 -27.02 14.01 -11.92
CA TYR A 501 -26.19 14.19 -10.72
C TYR A 501 -26.69 13.40 -9.51
N GLU A 502 -27.87 12.76 -9.55
CA GLU A 502 -28.52 12.23 -8.34
C GLU A 502 -27.64 11.21 -7.62
N ASN A 503 -27.04 10.30 -8.39
CA ASN A 503 -26.13 9.29 -7.86
C ASN A 503 -24.85 9.89 -7.26
N MET A 504 -24.37 11.00 -7.83
CA MET A 504 -23.20 11.70 -7.31
C MET A 504 -23.55 12.45 -6.02
N GLU A 505 -24.62 13.22 -6.02
CA GLU A 505 -25.11 13.95 -4.84
C GLU A 505 -25.35 12.99 -3.67
N ALA A 506 -26.11 11.92 -3.88
CA ALA A 506 -26.40 10.93 -2.85
C ALA A 506 -25.11 10.29 -2.28
N ALA A 507 -24.11 10.04 -3.13
CA ALA A 507 -22.82 9.52 -2.69
C ALA A 507 -22.01 10.54 -1.87
N ILE A 508 -21.95 11.80 -2.31
CA ILE A 508 -21.26 12.88 -1.60
C ILE A 508 -21.91 13.13 -0.23
N ARG A 509 -23.24 13.27 -0.18
CA ARG A 509 -23.98 13.47 1.07
C ARG A 509 -23.75 12.32 2.05
N LYS A 510 -23.79 11.07 1.57
CA LYS A 510 -23.48 9.92 2.43
C LYS A 510 -22.06 9.96 3.02
N MET A 511 -21.10 10.57 2.34
CA MET A 511 -19.71 10.69 2.77
C MET A 511 -19.45 11.92 3.66
N ALA A 512 -20.30 12.94 3.58
CA ALA A 512 -20.14 14.22 4.26
C ALA A 512 -19.98 14.11 5.79
N PRO A 513 -20.74 13.29 6.53
CA PRO A 513 -20.54 13.13 7.98
C PRO A 513 -19.11 12.69 8.36
N TYR A 514 -18.57 11.73 7.62
CA TYR A 514 -17.21 11.23 7.84
C TYR A 514 -16.16 12.30 7.51
N TRP A 515 -16.42 13.10 6.48
CA TRP A 515 -15.56 14.22 6.11
C TRP A 515 -15.59 15.36 7.13
N ALA A 516 -16.75 15.68 7.71
CA ALA A 516 -16.86 16.64 8.82
C ALA A 516 -15.98 16.22 10.01
N MET A 517 -16.06 14.95 10.41
CA MET A 517 -15.20 14.38 11.46
C MET A 517 -13.71 14.48 11.11
N ASN A 518 -13.35 14.27 9.83
CA ASN A 518 -11.98 14.39 9.37
C ASN A 518 -11.47 15.83 9.42
N ILE A 519 -12.26 16.81 9.01
CA ILE A 519 -11.89 18.23 9.08
C ILE A 519 -11.62 18.61 10.55
N GLU A 520 -12.52 18.26 11.47
CA GLU A 520 -12.35 18.52 12.90
C GLU A 520 -11.08 17.87 13.47
N ARG A 521 -10.80 16.61 13.09
CA ARG A 521 -9.57 15.92 13.47
C ARG A 521 -8.34 16.59 12.86
N ALA A 522 -8.35 16.84 11.55
CA ALA A 522 -7.21 17.34 10.81
C ALA A 522 -6.81 18.74 11.31
N LEU A 523 -7.78 19.60 11.63
CA LEU A 523 -7.51 20.91 12.26
C LEU A 523 -6.79 20.76 13.60
N ARG A 524 -7.19 19.82 14.46
CA ARG A 524 -6.50 19.54 15.73
C ARG A 524 -5.08 19.02 15.53
N GLU A 525 -4.84 18.31 14.43
CA GLU A 525 -3.55 17.76 14.04
C GLU A 525 -2.71 18.74 13.19
N GLY A 526 -3.18 19.97 12.93
CA GLY A 526 -2.48 20.96 12.09
C GLY A 526 -2.43 20.62 10.60
N ARG A 527 -3.30 19.72 10.12
CA ARG A 527 -3.40 19.26 8.74
C ARG A 527 -4.51 19.98 7.97
N ARG A 528 -4.41 19.93 6.64
CA ARG A 528 -5.43 20.47 5.70
C ARG A 528 -5.91 19.36 4.77
N PRO A 529 -7.00 18.65 5.12
CA PRO A 529 -7.50 17.58 4.30
C PRO A 529 -8.14 18.19 3.03
N THR A 530 -7.92 17.56 1.88
CA THR A 530 -8.33 18.10 0.58
C THR A 530 -9.27 17.15 -0.13
N PHE A 531 -10.37 17.69 -0.64
CA PHE A 531 -11.30 16.95 -1.49
C PHE A 531 -11.05 17.31 -2.96
N ILE A 532 -10.81 16.30 -3.80
CA ILE A 532 -10.51 16.42 -5.22
C ILE A 532 -11.59 15.70 -6.03
N VAL A 533 -12.26 16.43 -6.93
CA VAL A 533 -13.22 15.86 -7.87
C VAL A 533 -12.54 15.68 -9.23
N VAL A 534 -12.46 14.43 -9.72
CA VAL A 534 -11.75 14.02 -10.94
C VAL A 534 -12.69 13.36 -11.96
N THR A 535 -14.01 13.52 -11.80
CA THR A 535 -14.97 13.11 -12.85
C THR A 535 -15.01 14.14 -13.99
N THR A 536 -15.56 13.75 -15.15
CA THR A 536 -15.87 14.66 -16.26
C THR A 536 -16.64 15.85 -15.71
N GLN A 537 -16.09 17.05 -15.84
CA GLN A 537 -16.68 18.24 -15.22
C GLN A 537 -17.67 18.92 -16.16
N SER A 538 -18.84 19.24 -15.62
CA SER A 538 -19.76 20.21 -16.20
C SER A 538 -19.49 21.62 -15.67
N TYR A 539 -20.17 22.62 -16.21
CA TYR A 539 -20.09 23.99 -15.71
C TYR A 539 -20.44 24.05 -14.21
N ASN A 540 -19.56 24.70 -13.42
CA ASN A 540 -19.77 25.02 -12.01
C ASN A 540 -19.89 23.82 -11.04
N MET A 541 -19.54 22.60 -11.46
CA MET A 541 -19.74 21.39 -10.64
C MET A 541 -18.98 21.41 -9.31
N THR A 542 -17.79 22.02 -9.25
CA THR A 542 -17.05 22.15 -7.98
C THR A 542 -17.86 22.90 -6.91
N ASN A 543 -18.56 23.97 -7.30
CA ASN A 543 -19.40 24.73 -6.37
C ASN A 543 -20.67 23.97 -5.99
N LEU A 544 -21.25 23.21 -6.93
CA LEU A 544 -22.41 22.35 -6.67
C LEU A 544 -22.07 21.26 -5.64
N VAL A 545 -20.94 20.57 -5.84
CA VAL A 545 -20.43 19.56 -4.90
C VAL A 545 -20.10 20.18 -3.55
N ARG A 546 -19.50 21.38 -3.54
CA ARG A 546 -19.25 22.13 -2.30
C ARG A 546 -20.55 22.40 -1.55
N TYR A 547 -21.60 22.85 -2.23
CA TYR A 547 -22.90 23.11 -1.61
C TYR A 547 -23.47 21.86 -0.92
N TRP A 548 -23.53 20.73 -1.64
CA TRP A 548 -24.03 19.47 -1.06
C TRP A 548 -23.22 19.03 0.15
N LEU A 549 -21.90 19.19 0.09
CA LEU A 549 -21.01 18.80 1.17
C LEU A 549 -21.19 19.73 2.39
N GLU A 550 -21.17 21.04 2.19
CA GLU A 550 -21.33 22.03 3.27
C GLU A 550 -22.69 21.94 3.94
N GLU A 551 -23.77 21.78 3.17
CA GLU A 551 -25.12 21.60 3.69
C GLU A 551 -25.22 20.35 4.56
N GLU A 552 -24.78 19.20 4.05
CA GLU A 552 -24.86 17.94 4.79
C GLU A 552 -23.95 17.92 6.02
N MET A 553 -22.75 18.50 5.93
CA MET A 553 -21.87 18.67 7.09
C MET A 553 -22.46 19.60 8.14
N ALA A 554 -23.13 20.69 7.73
CA ALA A 554 -23.80 21.61 8.65
C ALA A 554 -24.95 20.90 9.38
N LEU A 555 -25.79 20.15 8.65
CA LEU A 555 -26.86 19.34 9.24
C LEU A 555 -26.29 18.32 10.23
N TYR A 556 -25.26 17.56 9.84
CA TYR A 556 -24.58 16.61 10.72
C TYR A 556 -24.08 17.27 12.01
N ASN A 557 -23.41 18.42 11.90
CA ASN A 557 -22.87 19.15 13.05
C ASN A 557 -23.97 19.69 13.95
N LEU A 558 -25.09 20.20 13.40
CA LEU A 558 -26.23 20.67 14.19
C LEU A 558 -26.88 19.53 14.96
N ILE A 559 -27.13 18.39 14.30
CA ILE A 559 -27.71 17.20 14.94
C ILE A 559 -26.84 16.78 16.13
N LYS A 560 -25.53 16.66 15.92
CA LYS A 560 -24.57 16.24 16.94
C LYS A 560 -24.44 17.25 18.09
N ALA A 561 -24.41 18.55 17.78
CA ALA A 561 -24.28 19.61 18.80
C ALA A 561 -25.48 19.67 19.75
N HIS A 562 -26.67 19.29 19.28
CA HIS A 562 -27.91 19.30 20.05
C HIS A 562 -28.36 17.92 20.54
N GLY A 563 -27.59 16.85 20.29
CA GLY A 563 -27.94 15.49 20.70
C GLY A 563 -29.21 14.95 20.04
N LEU A 564 -29.49 15.38 18.79
CA LEU A 564 -30.73 15.08 18.07
C LEU A 564 -30.67 13.79 17.24
N GLU A 565 -29.58 13.01 17.32
CA GLU A 565 -29.36 11.83 16.48
C GLU A 565 -30.54 10.85 16.54
N GLY A 566 -30.99 10.53 17.75
CA GLY A 566 -32.11 9.60 17.96
C GLY A 566 -33.48 10.17 17.58
N GLU A 567 -33.65 11.50 17.60
CA GLU A 567 -34.88 12.15 17.14
C GLU A 567 -34.96 12.17 15.61
N VAL A 568 -33.88 12.61 14.96
CA VAL A 568 -33.79 12.64 13.50
C VAL A 568 -33.91 11.24 12.92
N GLU A 569 -33.22 10.24 13.50
CA GLU A 569 -33.34 8.86 13.03
C GLU A 569 -34.78 8.34 13.11
N ARG A 570 -35.50 8.68 14.18
CA ARG A 570 -36.91 8.30 14.35
C ARG A 570 -37.81 8.98 13.33
N LEU A 571 -37.64 10.28 13.10
CA LEU A 571 -38.42 11.05 12.12
C LEU A 571 -38.17 10.55 10.70
N VAL A 572 -36.91 10.32 10.32
CA VAL A 572 -36.56 9.78 9.00
C VAL A 572 -37.17 8.39 8.79
N ARG A 573 -37.12 7.51 9.80
CA ARG A 573 -37.79 6.20 9.74
C ARG A 573 -39.30 6.34 9.56
N ALA A 574 -39.95 7.19 10.36
CA ALA A 574 -41.39 7.43 10.28
C ALA A 574 -41.81 7.94 8.90
N TYR A 575 -41.07 8.87 8.31
CA TYR A 575 -41.34 9.34 6.94
C TYR A 575 -41.15 8.24 5.91
N ALA A 576 -40.05 7.49 5.97
CA ALA A 576 -39.80 6.41 5.03
C ALA A 576 -40.84 5.28 5.13
N ASP A 577 -41.37 5.02 6.32
CA ASP A 577 -42.45 4.05 6.54
C ASP A 577 -43.76 4.57 5.93
N ARG A 578 -44.12 5.83 6.18
CA ARG A 578 -45.29 6.47 5.58
C ARG A 578 -45.20 6.51 4.04
N ILE A 579 -44.04 6.83 3.49
CA ILE A 579 -43.82 6.82 2.03
C ILE A 579 -43.97 5.40 1.47
N ALA A 580 -43.44 4.38 2.17
CA ALA A 580 -43.59 3.00 1.74
C ALA A 580 -45.07 2.54 1.78
N GLU A 581 -45.84 2.95 2.78
CA GLU A 581 -47.29 2.69 2.86
C GLU A 581 -48.04 3.35 1.69
N CYS A 582 -47.75 4.62 1.39
CA CYS A 582 -48.32 5.30 0.22
C CYS A 582 -47.92 4.60 -1.09
N ALA A 583 -46.66 4.21 -1.23
CA ALA A 583 -46.16 3.45 -2.38
C ALA A 583 -46.87 2.10 -2.53
N GLU A 584 -47.16 1.40 -1.43
CA GLU A 584 -47.91 0.15 -1.47
C GLU A 584 -49.34 0.34 -1.98
N ARG A 585 -50.01 1.42 -1.56
CA ARG A 585 -51.35 1.76 -2.07
C ARG A 585 -51.33 2.02 -3.56
N VAL A 586 -50.41 2.87 -4.02
CA VAL A 586 -50.28 3.22 -5.45
C VAL A 586 -49.91 1.99 -6.29
N VAL A 587 -48.99 1.14 -5.82
CA VAL A 587 -48.61 -0.09 -6.54
C VAL A 587 -49.81 -1.03 -6.73
N ARG A 588 -50.68 -1.16 -5.71
CA ARG A 588 -51.92 -1.96 -5.84
C ARG A 588 -52.92 -1.32 -6.78
N GLU A 589 -53.12 0.00 -6.70
CA GLU A 589 -54.06 0.73 -7.56
C GLU A 589 -53.64 0.69 -9.03
N LEU A 590 -52.33 0.77 -9.31
CA LEU A 590 -51.75 0.69 -10.65
C LEU A 590 -51.48 -0.74 -11.13
N ARG A 591 -51.81 -1.76 -10.33
CA ARG A 591 -51.59 -3.19 -10.61
C ARG A 591 -50.13 -3.54 -10.96
N LEU A 592 -49.20 -2.97 -10.20
CA LEU A 592 -47.74 -3.14 -10.37
C LEU A 592 -47.16 -4.19 -9.40
N GLU A 593 -47.96 -5.11 -8.89
CA GLU A 593 -47.54 -6.12 -7.91
C GLU A 593 -46.41 -7.02 -8.47
N HIS A 594 -46.44 -7.32 -9.77
CA HIS A 594 -45.37 -8.08 -10.41
C HIS A 594 -44.02 -7.34 -10.37
N ALA A 595 -44.02 -6.01 -10.54
CA ALA A 595 -42.80 -5.21 -10.43
C ALA A 595 -42.24 -5.23 -9.00
N LEU A 596 -43.14 -5.21 -8.00
CA LEU A 596 -42.77 -5.37 -6.59
C LEU A 596 -42.16 -6.75 -6.32
N GLU A 597 -42.77 -7.83 -6.84
CA GLU A 597 -42.25 -9.20 -6.72
C GLU A 597 -40.85 -9.34 -7.33
N VAL A 598 -40.61 -8.76 -8.51
CA VAL A 598 -39.28 -8.73 -9.16
C VAL A 598 -38.25 -8.04 -8.26
N GLU A 599 -38.60 -6.92 -7.64
CA GLU A 599 -37.69 -6.20 -6.75
C GLU A 599 -37.41 -6.93 -5.44
N MET A 600 -38.41 -7.66 -4.90
CA MET A 600 -38.26 -8.55 -3.74
C MET A 600 -37.40 -9.77 -4.07
N GLY A 601 -37.56 -10.35 -5.27
CA GLY A 601 -36.76 -11.46 -5.79
C GLY A 601 -35.26 -11.14 -5.94
N ARG A 602 -34.89 -9.85 -5.90
CA ARG A 602 -33.49 -9.38 -5.82
C ARG A 602 -32.93 -9.35 -4.38
N GLY A 603 -33.64 -9.98 -3.43
CA GLY A 603 -33.23 -10.06 -2.02
C GLY A 603 -33.48 -8.77 -1.22
N ARG A 604 -34.45 -7.95 -1.64
CA ARG A 604 -34.88 -6.77 -0.89
C ARG A 604 -36.05 -7.14 0.01
N ASP A 605 -36.08 -6.55 1.22
CA ASP A 605 -37.30 -6.56 2.02
C ASP A 605 -38.41 -5.76 1.31
N ARG A 606 -39.67 -6.02 1.69
CA ARG A 606 -40.86 -5.43 1.03
C ARG A 606 -40.81 -3.91 0.99
N ARG A 607 -40.41 -3.26 2.09
CA ARG A 607 -40.28 -1.80 2.19
C ARG A 607 -39.28 -1.24 1.20
N ARG A 608 -38.07 -1.81 1.14
CA ARG A 608 -37.04 -1.42 0.16
C ARG A 608 -37.47 -1.72 -1.26
N ALA A 609 -38.22 -2.79 -1.49
CA ALA A 609 -38.74 -3.12 -2.80
C ALA A 609 -39.77 -2.07 -3.27
N LEU A 610 -40.69 -1.64 -2.40
CA LEU A 610 -41.67 -0.57 -2.68
C LEU A 610 -40.99 0.76 -3.02
N LEU A 611 -40.02 1.18 -2.19
CA LEU A 611 -39.24 2.39 -2.46
C LEU A 611 -38.44 2.28 -3.77
N SER A 612 -37.96 1.08 -4.11
CA SER A 612 -37.25 0.81 -5.38
C SER A 612 -38.18 0.89 -6.59
N VAL A 613 -39.41 0.39 -6.49
CA VAL A 613 -40.43 0.53 -7.55
C VAL A 613 -40.75 2.00 -7.77
N MET A 614 -41.02 2.74 -6.69
CA MET A 614 -41.28 4.18 -6.73
C MET A 614 -40.12 4.96 -7.36
N ALA A 615 -38.87 4.64 -7.00
CA ALA A 615 -37.69 5.31 -7.55
C ALA A 615 -37.46 5.04 -9.04
N LYS A 616 -37.94 3.90 -9.56
CA LYS A 616 -37.76 3.51 -10.97
C LYS A 616 -38.88 3.96 -11.89
N ASP A 617 -40.07 4.21 -11.32
CA ASP A 617 -41.24 4.63 -12.07
C ASP A 617 -41.69 6.04 -11.63
N PRO A 618 -41.37 7.08 -12.41
CA PRO A 618 -41.79 8.45 -12.11
C PRO A 618 -43.31 8.63 -12.02
N ALA A 619 -44.11 7.77 -12.67
CA ALA A 619 -45.57 7.82 -12.54
C ALA A 619 -46.00 7.36 -11.13
N VAL A 620 -45.43 6.26 -10.64
CA VAL A 620 -45.64 5.80 -9.25
C VAL A 620 -45.21 6.88 -8.27
N ALA A 621 -44.01 7.46 -8.43
CA ALA A 621 -43.53 8.52 -7.56
C ALA A 621 -44.47 9.74 -7.51
N ARG A 622 -45.01 10.16 -8.67
CA ARG A 622 -45.97 11.27 -8.74
C ARG A 622 -47.29 10.97 -8.03
N GLU A 623 -47.83 9.75 -8.16
CA GLU A 623 -49.05 9.37 -7.46
C GLU A 623 -48.82 9.24 -5.95
N VAL A 624 -47.67 8.70 -5.54
CA VAL A 624 -47.28 8.63 -4.12
C VAL A 624 -47.18 10.03 -3.52
N ALA A 625 -46.62 11.00 -4.24
CA ALA A 625 -46.48 12.38 -3.76
C ALA A 625 -47.81 13.12 -3.56
N LYS A 626 -48.94 12.60 -4.07
CA LYS A 626 -50.28 13.18 -3.84
C LYS A 626 -50.92 12.71 -2.53
N LEU A 627 -50.36 11.69 -1.88
CA LEU A 627 -50.84 11.07 -0.64
C LEU A 627 -49.98 11.50 0.56
#